data_AF-A0A0L0F8J9-F1
#
_entry.id   AF-A0A0L0F8J9-F1
#
_cell.length_a   1.000
_cell.length_b   1.000
_cell.length_c   1.000
_cell.angle_alpha   90.00
_cell.angle_beta   90.00
_cell.angle_gamma   90.00
#
_symmetry.space_group_name_H-M   'P 1'
#
loop_
_entity.id
_entity.type
_entity.pdbx_description
1 polymer ?
#
loop_
_entity_poly.entity_id
_entity_poly.type
_entity_poly.pdbx_seq_one_letter_code
_entity_poly.pdbx_strand_id
1 'polypeptide(L)'
;MATIISFAGIIVVLATASSTSGRSIQSPTFTIEASILGKNNAATKYNLGDKFFEPEDMGRDFKWVRSNQIGYVNDGGEEVCLSFLRTGNNDYIGVETMSGSQSLCENTPERWETFIVNESDGNAEEPVVLLRDATSGQCAYLATDRGNSKEEEKYYLGLGDCEATHRVNLVLALKNSETPSPSPSPSQSPVKGSVSPSPSPSPYRPMHQVCDCTEGVLLNNRCYATLKEAFDDATDDATIHVGGVVVKVSEPIKFDSSITLQGHACADEGNRAKIMATSSFETLSGAMLMATNPDEQNIIFRDLEITSESEGQYVAAFHSLSESDLEGEGSNQKVQLVCNNLYIHDMQSQEPGVGIFLSGTNELTVDDQCLFENLLTTTTVGDKWAGGPAIAVIFLPESGTIDIDGQFKNNRAFFPSPSTRHAGGGAIYFDWMAGSVSVTAQFSGNQANQGGAIQIQAIIGDFFDNGIYTNNTAADEGNGARFGALGCIKLYSGASFVLNGSYIDNLSEGRGGAVGTNIHQSDSLFAIQGTFKNNRARNDGGVWGRWSSTTLKGKVVIDINATIDGNIAEGDGNDSSVYNTVSSGASSDSISQFEWEQRTTSKVINP
;
A
#
# COMPACT_ATOMS: atom_id res chain seq x y z
N MET A 1 14.88 -18.18 -49.31
CA MET A 1 14.55 -16.74 -49.46
C MET A 1 13.54 -16.67 -50.61
N ALA A 2 12.22 -16.57 -50.39
CA ALA A 2 11.45 -15.54 -49.65
C ALA A 2 11.24 -14.27 -50.50
N THR A 3 10.03 -13.75 -50.79
CA THR A 3 8.65 -14.25 -50.53
C THR A 3 7.67 -13.70 -51.61
N ILE A 4 6.51 -14.33 -51.80
CA ILE A 4 5.39 -13.97 -52.71
C ILE A 4 4.41 -13.07 -51.94
N ILE A 5 4.07 -11.82 -52.33
CA ILE A 5 3.20 -11.35 -53.43
C ILE A 5 1.67 -11.46 -53.15
N SER A 6 0.98 -10.30 -53.17
CA SER A 6 -0.41 -10.05 -53.66
C SER A 6 -1.64 -10.41 -52.78
N PHE A 7 -2.83 -9.74 -52.77
CA PHE A 7 -3.43 -8.44 -53.24
C PHE A 7 -4.77 -8.29 -52.41
N ALA A 8 -5.31 -7.16 -51.93
CA ALA A 8 -5.82 -5.88 -52.52
C ALA A 8 -7.37 -5.70 -52.30
N GLY A 9 -7.81 -4.49 -51.88
CA GLY A 9 -9.21 -4.09 -51.57
C GLY A 9 -9.25 -2.87 -50.61
N ILE A 10 -9.93 -1.71 -50.75
CA ILE A 10 -10.88 -1.13 -51.74
C ILE A 10 -12.37 -1.56 -51.60
N ILE A 11 -13.40 -0.68 -51.46
CA ILE A 11 -13.46 0.80 -51.21
C ILE A 11 -14.91 1.27 -50.78
N VAL A 12 -15.07 2.42 -50.08
CA VAL A 12 -16.31 3.29 -49.98
C VAL A 12 -17.57 2.79 -49.19
N VAL A 13 -18.46 3.61 -48.54
CA VAL A 13 -18.38 4.89 -47.76
C VAL A 13 -19.73 5.26 -47.03
N LEU A 14 -19.69 6.09 -45.97
CA LEU A 14 -20.74 6.94 -45.31
C LEU A 14 -22.12 6.40 -44.77
N ALA A 15 -22.24 6.46 -43.44
CA ALA A 15 -23.32 7.01 -42.56
C ALA A 15 -24.82 7.08 -42.96
N THR A 16 -25.69 6.68 -42.02
CA THR A 16 -26.82 7.48 -41.47
C THR A 16 -27.39 6.82 -40.20
N ALA A 17 -28.14 7.56 -39.36
CA ALA A 17 -28.61 7.10 -38.04
C ALA A 17 -30.14 7.21 -37.85
N SER A 18 -30.72 6.35 -37.00
CA SER A 18 -32.02 6.61 -36.35
C SER A 18 -32.23 5.80 -35.06
N SER A 19 -32.26 6.53 -33.95
CA SER A 19 -32.67 6.20 -32.57
C SER A 19 -33.71 5.10 -32.32
N THR A 20 -33.65 4.48 -31.14
CA THR A 20 -34.75 4.59 -30.14
C THR A 20 -34.30 4.34 -28.70
N SER A 21 -34.87 5.10 -27.76
CA SER A 21 -34.88 4.87 -26.30
C SER A 21 -33.57 4.42 -25.62
N GLY A 22 -32.52 5.23 -25.71
CA GLY A 22 -31.40 5.11 -24.78
C GLY A 22 -31.82 5.57 -23.37
N ARG A 23 -31.67 4.69 -22.36
CA ARG A 23 -31.39 5.17 -21.00
C ARG A 23 -29.93 5.61 -21.01
N SER A 24 -29.67 6.91 -20.82
CA SER A 24 -28.33 7.34 -20.44
C SER A 24 -28.02 6.71 -19.09
N ILE A 25 -27.08 5.77 -19.09
CA ILE A 25 -26.25 5.55 -17.91
C ILE A 25 -25.36 6.78 -17.88
N GLN A 26 -25.59 7.68 -16.92
CA GLN A 26 -24.60 8.71 -16.65
C GLN A 26 -23.39 8.00 -16.05
N SER A 27 -22.24 8.10 -16.70
CA SER A 27 -20.96 7.78 -16.06
C SER A 27 -20.86 8.57 -14.75
N PRO A 28 -20.34 7.97 -13.66
CA PRO A 28 -20.12 8.71 -12.42
C PRO A 28 -19.16 9.85 -12.74
N THR A 29 -19.64 11.09 -12.69
CA THR A 29 -18.85 12.25 -13.10
C THR A 29 -17.77 12.49 -12.05
N PHE A 30 -16.50 12.55 -12.45
CA PHE A 30 -15.43 12.93 -11.55
C PHE A 30 -15.19 14.43 -11.64
N THR A 31 -14.87 15.06 -10.51
CA THR A 31 -14.30 16.41 -10.52
C THR A 31 -12.92 16.39 -9.90
N ILE A 32 -11.95 16.93 -10.63
CA ILE A 32 -10.58 17.07 -10.13
C ILE A 32 -10.61 18.16 -9.05
N GLU A 33 -10.40 17.77 -7.78
CA GLU A 33 -10.39 18.69 -6.65
C GLU A 33 -8.97 18.83 -6.10
N ALA A 34 -8.42 20.05 -6.12
CA ALA A 34 -7.23 20.36 -5.34
C ALA A 34 -7.64 20.61 -3.89
N SER A 35 -7.10 19.83 -2.95
CA SER A 35 -7.30 20.03 -1.52
C SER A 35 -6.07 20.71 -0.91
N ILE A 36 -6.16 22.02 -0.73
CA ILE A 36 -5.08 22.85 -0.16
C ILE A 36 -5.22 22.84 1.37
N LEU A 37 -4.17 22.41 2.07
CA LEU A 37 -4.15 22.38 3.53
C LEU A 37 -3.71 23.75 4.09
N GLY A 38 -4.56 24.36 4.92
CA GLY A 38 -4.17 25.55 5.69
C GLY A 38 -3.21 25.20 6.84
N LYS A 39 -2.54 26.21 7.43
CA LYS A 39 -1.59 26.07 8.57
C LYS A 39 -2.19 25.52 9.89
N ASN A 40 -3.43 25.02 9.84
CA ASN A 40 -4.18 24.36 10.90
C ASN A 40 -4.72 22.98 10.46
N ASN A 41 -4.19 22.41 9.36
CA ASN A 41 -4.63 21.19 8.68
C ASN A 41 -6.11 21.19 8.22
N ALA A 42 -6.75 22.36 8.12
CA ALA A 42 -8.06 22.47 7.49
C ALA A 42 -7.92 22.41 5.96
N ALA A 43 -8.48 21.37 5.33
CA ALA A 43 -8.50 21.23 3.88
C ALA A 43 -9.51 22.18 3.24
N THR A 44 -9.03 23.09 2.38
CA THR A 44 -9.87 23.90 1.50
C THR A 44 -9.91 23.25 0.12
N LYS A 45 -11.09 22.83 -0.31
CA LYS A 45 -11.32 22.17 -1.60
C LYS A 45 -11.56 23.18 -2.72
N TYR A 46 -10.84 23.01 -3.82
CA TYR A 46 -10.99 23.78 -5.06
C TYR A 46 -11.33 22.84 -6.20
N ASN A 47 -12.54 22.97 -6.74
CA ASN A 47 -12.95 22.25 -7.94
C ASN A 47 -12.27 22.90 -9.16
N LEU A 48 -11.46 22.14 -9.90
CA LEU A 48 -10.71 22.63 -11.05
C LEU A 48 -11.50 22.56 -12.38
N GLY A 49 -12.80 22.25 -12.31
CA GLY A 49 -13.70 22.22 -13.46
C GLY A 49 -13.86 23.57 -14.19
N ASP A 50 -14.35 23.48 -15.42
CA ASP A 50 -14.85 24.57 -16.26
C ASP A 50 -13.90 25.73 -16.62
N LYS A 51 -12.62 25.71 -16.20
CA LYS A 51 -11.67 26.83 -16.41
C LYS A 51 -10.35 26.50 -17.12
N PHE A 52 -9.95 25.22 -17.21
CA PHE A 52 -8.56 24.85 -17.57
C PHE A 52 -8.43 23.83 -18.71
N PHE A 53 -9.52 23.49 -19.39
CA PHE A 53 -9.53 22.59 -20.56
C PHE A 53 -9.94 23.35 -21.82
N GLU A 54 -9.58 22.85 -23.00
CA GLU A 54 -10.12 23.38 -24.27
C GLU A 54 -11.65 23.14 -24.33
N PRO A 55 -12.44 23.99 -25.02
CA PRO A 55 -13.90 23.88 -25.05
C PRO A 55 -14.45 22.52 -25.53
N GLU A 56 -13.65 21.78 -26.31
CA GLU A 56 -14.01 20.45 -26.83
C GLU A 56 -13.66 19.31 -25.86
N ASP A 57 -12.93 19.59 -24.78
CA ASP A 57 -12.56 18.64 -23.70
C ASP A 57 -13.26 18.95 -22.37
N MET A 58 -14.04 20.04 -22.29
CA MET A 58 -14.86 20.37 -21.12
C MET A 58 -15.83 19.24 -20.78
N GLY A 59 -15.69 18.67 -19.58
CA GLY A 59 -16.56 17.60 -19.08
C GLY A 59 -16.18 16.18 -19.53
N ARG A 60 -14.96 15.95 -20.06
CA ARG A 60 -14.42 14.61 -20.24
C ARG A 60 -13.92 14.02 -18.91
N ASP A 61 -14.14 12.72 -18.70
CA ASP A 61 -13.60 11.97 -17.55
C ASP A 61 -12.13 11.57 -17.82
N PHE A 62 -11.19 12.24 -17.15
CA PHE A 62 -9.75 11.90 -17.19
C PHE A 62 -9.36 10.93 -16.08
N LYS A 63 -8.46 10.00 -16.39
CA LYS A 63 -7.93 8.96 -15.49
C LYS A 63 -6.45 8.69 -15.77
N TRP A 64 -5.77 7.93 -14.90
CA TRP A 64 -4.56 7.23 -15.30
C TRP A 64 -4.93 6.19 -16.38
N VAL A 65 -4.38 6.34 -17.58
CA VAL A 65 -4.55 5.41 -18.71
C VAL A 65 -3.36 4.45 -18.81
N ARG A 66 -2.17 4.90 -18.43
CA ARG A 66 -0.95 4.09 -18.28
C ARG A 66 -0.18 4.56 -17.05
N SER A 67 0.80 3.77 -16.59
CA SER A 67 1.69 4.16 -15.50
C SER A 67 2.33 5.53 -15.78
N ASN A 68 2.13 6.46 -14.87
CA ASN A 68 2.55 7.86 -14.95
C ASN A 68 2.03 8.61 -16.22
N GLN A 69 0.88 8.22 -16.79
CA GLN A 69 0.21 8.97 -17.87
C GLN A 69 -1.30 9.18 -17.61
N ILE A 70 -1.72 10.44 -17.54
CA ILE A 70 -3.12 10.86 -17.37
C ILE A 70 -3.75 11.11 -18.75
N GLY A 71 -5.01 10.71 -18.95
CA GLY A 71 -5.70 10.77 -20.24
C GLY A 71 -7.12 10.20 -20.19
N TYR A 72 -7.71 9.96 -21.36
CA TYR A 72 -9.01 9.28 -21.51
C TYR A 72 -8.99 8.29 -22.68
N VAL A 73 -10.08 7.56 -22.90
CA VAL A 73 -10.27 6.69 -24.08
C VAL A 73 -11.33 7.34 -24.98
N ASN A 74 -11.00 7.58 -26.25
CA ASN A 74 -11.89 8.27 -27.19
C ASN A 74 -13.01 7.34 -27.73
N ASP A 75 -13.98 7.90 -28.48
CA ASP A 75 -15.09 7.14 -29.07
C ASP A 75 -14.65 6.06 -30.08
N GLY A 76 -13.40 6.09 -30.55
CA GLY A 76 -12.77 5.06 -31.37
C GLY A 76 -12.13 3.92 -30.57
N GLY A 77 -12.05 4.03 -29.24
CA GLY A 77 -11.37 3.09 -28.36
C GLY A 77 -9.88 3.36 -28.18
N GLU A 78 -9.38 4.52 -28.62
CA GLU A 78 -7.95 4.87 -28.57
C GLU A 78 -7.61 5.64 -27.28
N GLU A 79 -6.45 5.36 -26.69
CA GLU A 79 -5.97 6.03 -25.48
C GLU A 79 -5.30 7.37 -25.80
N VAL A 80 -5.91 8.46 -25.34
CA VAL A 80 -5.49 9.84 -25.60
C VAL A 80 -4.99 10.47 -24.30
N CYS A 81 -3.76 10.98 -24.31
CA CYS A 81 -3.08 11.46 -23.10
C CYS A 81 -2.99 12.99 -23.02
N LEU A 82 -2.89 13.50 -21.79
CA LEU A 82 -2.57 14.89 -21.51
C LEU A 82 -1.11 15.19 -21.87
N SER A 83 -0.93 16.11 -22.80
CA SER A 83 0.35 16.65 -23.27
C SER A 83 0.61 18.05 -22.71
N PHE A 84 1.87 18.50 -22.80
CA PHE A 84 2.25 19.90 -22.66
C PHE A 84 1.92 20.63 -23.97
N LEU A 85 1.03 21.62 -23.89
CA LEU A 85 0.57 22.39 -25.05
C LEU A 85 1.03 23.85 -24.95
N ARG A 86 1.50 24.41 -26.08
CA ARG A 86 1.89 25.82 -26.19
C ARG A 86 1.09 26.52 -27.29
N THR A 87 0.20 27.43 -26.88
CA THR A 87 -0.61 28.24 -27.80
C THR A 87 -0.25 29.72 -27.63
N GLY A 88 0.55 30.23 -28.57
CA GLY A 88 1.11 31.58 -28.51
C GLY A 88 2.20 31.70 -27.46
N ASN A 89 1.99 32.57 -26.47
CA ASN A 89 2.88 32.75 -25.31
C ASN A 89 2.41 31.98 -24.06
N ASN A 90 1.32 31.22 -24.16
CA ASN A 90 0.69 30.54 -23.04
C ASN A 90 0.93 29.04 -23.12
N ASP A 91 1.35 28.45 -22.01
CA ASP A 91 1.58 27.02 -21.83
C ASP A 91 0.48 26.43 -20.94
N TYR A 92 -0.04 25.26 -21.31
CA TYR A 92 -1.19 24.62 -20.67
C TYR A 92 -1.11 23.09 -20.78
N ILE A 93 -1.94 22.40 -20.00
CA ILE A 93 -2.10 20.94 -20.05
C ILE A 93 -3.44 20.65 -20.72
N GLY A 94 -3.44 19.74 -21.71
CA GLY A 94 -4.63 19.37 -22.47
C GLY A 94 -4.33 18.26 -23.48
N VAL A 95 -5.26 18.01 -24.40
CA VAL A 95 -5.04 17.16 -25.57
C VAL A 95 -4.81 18.04 -26.79
N GLU A 96 -3.85 17.71 -27.66
CA GLU A 96 -3.67 18.49 -28.88
C GLU A 96 -4.82 18.21 -29.88
N THR A 97 -5.73 19.16 -30.01
CA THR A 97 -6.87 19.09 -30.96
C THR A 97 -6.54 19.73 -32.31
N MET A 98 -5.82 20.86 -32.29
CA MET A 98 -5.72 21.80 -33.42
C MET A 98 -4.97 21.29 -34.65
N SER A 99 -4.14 20.25 -34.54
CA SER A 99 -3.45 19.62 -35.67
C SER A 99 -4.28 18.55 -36.39
N GLY A 100 -5.43 18.14 -35.83
CA GLY A 100 -6.28 17.09 -36.38
C GLY A 100 -5.79 15.66 -36.09
N SER A 101 -4.78 15.51 -35.23
CA SER A 101 -4.28 14.23 -34.72
C SER A 101 -4.17 14.28 -33.20
N GLN A 102 -5.01 13.51 -32.50
CA GLN A 102 -5.00 13.45 -31.04
C GLN A 102 -3.69 12.82 -30.53
N SER A 103 -3.16 13.36 -29.42
CA SER A 103 -1.98 12.83 -28.72
C SER A 103 -2.26 11.45 -28.12
N LEU A 104 -2.05 10.39 -28.90
CA LEU A 104 -2.12 9.03 -28.38
C LEU A 104 -1.05 8.81 -27.30
N CYS A 105 -1.41 8.08 -26.24
CA CYS A 105 -0.52 7.83 -25.10
C CYS A 105 0.82 7.17 -25.47
N GLU A 106 0.86 6.41 -26.57
CA GLU A 106 2.07 5.79 -27.13
C GLU A 106 3.06 6.79 -27.73
N ASN A 107 2.56 7.94 -28.19
CA ASN A 107 3.36 8.99 -28.83
C ASN A 107 3.63 10.17 -27.89
N THR A 108 3.04 10.15 -26.68
CA THR A 108 3.10 11.23 -25.68
C THR A 108 4.28 10.97 -24.72
N PRO A 109 5.37 11.76 -24.75
CA PRO A 109 6.56 11.54 -23.91
C PRO A 109 6.38 11.94 -22.43
N GLU A 110 5.43 12.81 -22.11
CA GLU A 110 5.19 13.35 -20.76
C GLU A 110 4.89 12.24 -19.74
N ARG A 111 5.49 12.32 -18.55
CA ARG A 111 5.30 11.34 -17.47
C ARG A 111 5.01 12.07 -16.16
N TRP A 112 3.76 12.00 -15.73
CA TRP A 112 3.22 12.77 -14.61
C TRP A 112 3.41 12.04 -13.28
N GLU A 113 3.96 12.76 -12.29
CA GLU A 113 4.16 12.31 -10.92
C GLU A 113 3.36 13.20 -9.94
N THR A 114 2.59 12.59 -9.05
CA THR A 114 2.12 13.21 -7.80
C THR A 114 3.25 13.18 -6.77
N PHE A 115 3.50 14.28 -6.08
CA PHE A 115 4.59 14.39 -5.11
C PHE A 115 4.19 15.26 -3.90
N ILE A 116 4.83 15.02 -2.76
CA ILE A 116 4.56 15.70 -1.50
C ILE A 116 5.64 16.75 -1.25
N VAL A 117 5.25 18.02 -1.22
CA VAL A 117 6.13 19.14 -0.82
C VAL A 117 6.34 19.12 0.69
N ASN A 118 7.56 19.42 1.16
CA ASN A 118 7.83 19.68 2.58
C ASN A 118 7.80 21.18 2.88
N GLU A 119 7.41 21.55 4.10
CA GLU A 119 7.24 22.95 4.49
C GLU A 119 8.54 23.75 4.38
N SER A 120 8.43 25.02 3.99
CA SER A 120 9.44 26.04 4.29
C SER A 120 8.77 27.30 4.82
N ASP A 121 9.46 28.09 5.65
CA ASP A 121 8.93 29.26 6.35
C ASP A 121 8.53 30.44 5.42
N GLY A 122 7.37 30.31 4.77
CA GLY A 122 6.78 31.30 3.87
C GLY A 122 5.54 32.00 4.45
N ASN A 123 5.38 33.28 4.10
CA ASN A 123 4.08 33.96 4.15
C ASN A 123 3.35 33.77 2.81
N ALA A 124 2.03 33.82 2.82
CA ALA A 124 1.21 33.41 1.68
C ALA A 124 1.27 34.38 0.49
N GLU A 125 1.86 33.94 -0.62
CA GLU A 125 1.56 34.41 -2.00
C GLU A 125 2.10 33.45 -3.10
N GLU A 126 2.72 32.32 -2.74
CA GLU A 126 3.42 31.42 -3.67
C GLU A 126 2.52 30.36 -4.35
N PRO A 127 2.90 29.90 -5.56
CA PRO A 127 2.11 28.95 -6.35
C PRO A 127 2.07 27.54 -5.73
N VAL A 128 0.91 26.90 -5.84
CA VAL A 128 0.63 25.54 -5.37
C VAL A 128 0.90 24.54 -6.49
N VAL A 129 1.88 23.64 -6.37
CA VAL A 129 2.08 22.60 -7.39
C VAL A 129 1.09 21.43 -7.20
N LEU A 130 0.57 20.93 -8.31
CA LEU A 130 -0.40 19.84 -8.40
C LEU A 130 0.18 18.56 -9.04
N LEU A 131 1.07 18.72 -10.01
CA LEU A 131 1.73 17.64 -10.77
C LEU A 131 3.13 18.08 -11.20
N ARG A 132 4.04 17.12 -11.38
CA ARG A 132 5.34 17.30 -12.05
C ARG A 132 5.42 16.40 -13.28
N ASP A 133 5.97 16.90 -14.38
CA ASP A 133 6.42 16.04 -15.47
C ASP A 133 7.88 15.64 -15.22
N ALA A 134 8.12 14.34 -15.08
CA ALA A 134 9.44 13.76 -14.87
C ALA A 134 10.38 13.94 -16.08
N THR A 135 9.83 14.21 -17.28
CA THR A 135 10.60 14.31 -18.53
C THR A 135 11.22 15.69 -18.74
N SER A 136 10.44 16.76 -18.59
CA SER A 136 10.89 18.15 -18.64
C SER A 136 11.40 18.67 -17.30
N GLY A 137 11.01 18.04 -16.20
CA GLY A 137 11.25 18.51 -14.84
C GLY A 137 10.35 19.68 -14.41
N GLN A 138 9.38 20.10 -15.24
CA GLN A 138 8.50 21.23 -14.96
C GLN A 138 7.33 20.84 -14.04
N CYS A 139 6.83 21.83 -13.31
CA CYS A 139 5.75 21.72 -12.35
C CYS A 139 4.51 22.50 -12.80
N ALA A 140 3.34 21.87 -12.66
CA ALA A 140 2.04 22.44 -12.97
C ALA A 140 1.37 22.98 -11.71
N TYR A 141 1.13 24.29 -11.66
CA TYR A 141 0.75 24.98 -10.42
C TYR A 141 -0.53 25.81 -10.52
N LEU A 142 -1.25 25.91 -9.40
CA LEU A 142 -2.34 26.84 -9.17
C LEU A 142 -1.78 28.14 -8.57
N ALA A 143 -1.97 29.26 -9.27
CA ALA A 143 -1.60 30.60 -8.81
C ALA A 143 -2.81 31.55 -8.82
N THR A 144 -2.73 32.67 -8.10
CA THR A 144 -3.81 33.65 -7.95
C THR A 144 -3.43 35.02 -8.51
N ASP A 145 -4.23 35.55 -9.44
CA ASP A 145 -4.14 36.97 -9.83
C ASP A 145 -5.03 37.80 -8.89
N ARG A 146 -4.39 38.55 -7.99
CA ARG A 146 -5.01 39.66 -7.26
C ARG A 146 -4.79 40.97 -8.00
N GLY A 147 -5.59 41.18 -9.04
CA GLY A 147 -5.80 42.53 -9.59
C GLY A 147 -6.20 43.52 -8.49
N ASN A 148 -5.86 44.81 -8.66
CA ASN A 148 -6.00 45.86 -7.63
C ASN A 148 -7.46 46.24 -7.24
N SER A 149 -8.44 45.39 -7.53
CA SER A 149 -9.88 45.56 -7.25
C SER A 149 -10.42 44.37 -6.45
N LYS A 150 -11.32 44.61 -5.49
CA LYS A 150 -11.88 43.59 -4.59
C LYS A 150 -12.95 42.70 -5.23
N GLU A 151 -12.76 42.26 -6.47
CA GLU A 151 -13.71 41.44 -7.22
C GLU A 151 -13.02 40.19 -7.78
N GLU A 152 -13.50 39.03 -7.32
CA GLU A 152 -13.12 37.66 -7.70
C GLU A 152 -11.61 37.34 -7.75
N GLU A 153 -11.13 36.54 -6.78
CA GLU A 153 -9.81 35.91 -6.86
C GLU A 153 -9.77 34.93 -8.03
N LYS A 154 -8.95 35.24 -9.04
CA LYS A 154 -8.83 34.44 -10.26
C LYS A 154 -7.65 33.50 -10.14
N TYR A 155 -7.97 32.24 -9.87
CA TYR A 155 -7.03 31.14 -9.94
C TYR A 155 -6.74 30.81 -11.41
N TYR A 156 -5.46 30.64 -11.73
CA TYR A 156 -5.00 30.14 -13.02
C TYR A 156 -4.04 28.95 -12.83
N LEU A 157 -4.14 27.97 -13.73
CA LEU A 157 -3.11 26.94 -13.88
C LEU A 157 -1.96 27.55 -14.67
N GLY A 158 -0.77 27.63 -14.09
CA GLY A 158 0.47 28.04 -14.74
C GLY A 158 1.49 26.90 -14.71
N LEU A 159 2.46 26.96 -15.61
CA LEU A 159 3.57 26.00 -15.69
C LEU A 159 4.90 26.72 -15.43
N GLY A 160 5.88 26.04 -14.85
CA GLY A 160 7.19 26.62 -14.54
C GLY A 160 8.11 25.70 -13.76
N ASP A 161 9.23 26.26 -13.29
CA ASP A 161 10.23 25.54 -12.50
C ASP A 161 9.70 25.24 -11.08
N CYS A 162 10.15 24.12 -10.49
CA CYS A 162 9.58 23.55 -9.27
C CYS A 162 10.05 24.24 -7.97
N GLU A 163 9.68 25.51 -7.77
CA GLU A 163 9.90 26.26 -6.53
C GLU A 163 8.55 26.56 -5.83
N ALA A 164 8.05 25.61 -5.04
CA ALA A 164 6.82 25.74 -4.28
C ALA A 164 6.97 25.18 -2.86
N THR A 165 6.25 25.79 -1.90
CA THR A 165 6.51 25.68 -0.46
C THR A 165 5.30 25.20 0.35
N HIS A 166 4.16 24.97 -0.30
CA HIS A 166 2.87 24.66 0.32
C HIS A 166 2.39 23.24 -0.04
N ARG A 167 1.87 22.51 0.95
CA ARG A 167 1.34 21.14 0.78
C ARG A 167 -0.08 21.12 0.22
N VAL A 168 -0.25 20.40 -0.89
CA VAL A 168 -1.55 20.22 -1.56
C VAL A 168 -1.71 18.78 -2.03
N ASN A 169 -2.87 18.21 -1.74
CA ASN A 169 -3.24 16.89 -2.20
C ASN A 169 -4.19 17.02 -3.39
N LEU A 170 -3.83 16.45 -4.54
CA LEU A 170 -4.76 16.27 -5.65
C LEU A 170 -5.70 15.11 -5.31
N VAL A 171 -7.01 15.35 -5.27
CA VAL A 171 -8.01 14.33 -4.94
C VAL A 171 -8.98 14.18 -6.12
N LEU A 172 -8.96 13.01 -6.75
CA LEU A 172 -9.94 12.64 -7.77
C LEU A 172 -11.27 12.27 -7.09
N ALA A 173 -12.16 13.26 -6.97
CA ALA A 173 -13.41 13.11 -6.24
C ALA A 173 -14.51 12.49 -7.12
N LEU A 174 -14.97 11.30 -6.73
CA LEU A 174 -16.23 10.70 -7.22
C LEU A 174 -17.42 11.59 -6.85
N LYS A 175 -18.13 12.14 -7.85
CA LYS A 175 -19.37 12.88 -7.61
C LYS A 175 -20.56 11.93 -7.66
N ASN A 176 -20.81 11.23 -6.55
CA ASN A 176 -22.05 10.47 -6.36
C ASN A 176 -23.25 11.41 -6.56
N SER A 177 -24.05 11.16 -7.60
CA SER A 177 -25.18 12.00 -7.96
C SER A 177 -26.38 11.73 -7.03
N GLU A 178 -26.72 12.70 -6.18
CA GLU A 178 -27.97 12.67 -5.42
C GLU A 178 -29.16 12.60 -6.38
N THR A 179 -29.84 11.45 -6.41
CA THR A 179 -30.93 11.20 -7.35
C THR A 179 -32.24 11.80 -6.82
N PRO A 180 -32.88 12.77 -7.49
CA PRO A 180 -34.14 13.34 -7.01
C PRO A 180 -35.27 12.31 -7.00
N SER A 181 -35.99 12.20 -5.88
CA SER A 181 -37.09 11.24 -5.71
C SER A 181 -38.30 11.55 -6.63
N PRO A 182 -38.74 10.63 -7.50
CA PRO A 182 -39.95 10.81 -8.29
C PRO A 182 -41.21 10.41 -7.51
N SER A 183 -42.16 11.33 -7.36
CA SER A 183 -43.52 11.03 -6.87
C SER A 183 -44.44 10.51 -8.01
N PRO A 184 -45.53 9.76 -7.71
CA PRO A 184 -46.10 8.81 -8.67
C PRO A 184 -47.40 9.22 -9.42
N SER A 185 -47.65 8.51 -10.53
CA SER A 185 -48.97 8.29 -11.20
C SER A 185 -49.56 9.46 -12.03
N PRO A 186 -50.57 9.24 -12.92
CA PRO A 186 -51.23 7.97 -13.33
C PRO A 186 -51.39 7.71 -14.86
N SER A 187 -51.56 6.43 -15.22
CA SER A 187 -52.41 5.87 -16.31
C SER A 187 -52.45 6.45 -17.74
N GLN A 188 -52.23 5.58 -18.75
CA GLN A 188 -53.25 5.27 -19.79
C GLN A 188 -52.91 4.00 -20.61
N SER A 189 -53.91 3.46 -21.32
CA SER A 189 -53.84 2.28 -22.21
C SER A 189 -55.05 2.33 -23.18
N PRO A 190 -55.25 1.40 -24.15
CA PRO A 190 -54.33 0.47 -24.84
C PRO A 190 -54.42 0.57 -26.39
N VAL A 191 -53.50 -0.07 -27.14
CA VAL A 191 -53.70 -0.37 -28.58
C VAL A 191 -53.26 -1.80 -28.90
N LYS A 192 -53.98 -2.49 -29.81
CA LYS A 192 -53.70 -3.86 -30.28
C LYS A 192 -52.87 -3.89 -31.57
N GLY A 193 -52.02 -4.90 -31.72
CA GLY A 193 -51.43 -5.31 -33.00
C GLY A 193 -50.78 -6.69 -32.88
N SER A 194 -50.97 -7.58 -33.86
CA SER A 194 -50.56 -9.00 -33.76
C SER A 194 -50.21 -9.62 -35.12
N VAL A 195 -48.97 -10.13 -35.28
CA VAL A 195 -48.55 -11.03 -36.37
C VAL A 195 -47.53 -12.07 -35.85
N SER A 196 -47.53 -13.24 -36.52
CA SER A 196 -46.89 -14.54 -36.27
C SER A 196 -45.39 -14.64 -35.88
N PRO A 197 -44.93 -15.83 -35.40
CA PRO A 197 -43.58 -16.05 -34.86
C PRO A 197 -42.59 -16.80 -35.78
N SER A 198 -41.28 -16.57 -35.60
CA SER A 198 -40.14 -17.50 -35.79
C SER A 198 -38.79 -16.78 -35.60
N PRO A 199 -37.68 -17.47 -35.28
CA PRO A 199 -37.53 -18.74 -34.56
C PRO A 199 -36.95 -18.51 -33.15
N SER A 200 -36.92 -19.55 -32.30
CA SER A 200 -36.32 -19.45 -30.97
C SER A 200 -34.79 -19.26 -31.05
N PRO A 201 -34.20 -18.30 -30.32
CA PRO A 201 -32.77 -18.35 -29.99
C PRO A 201 -32.44 -19.62 -29.18
N SER A 202 -31.19 -20.09 -29.28
CA SER A 202 -30.63 -21.03 -28.31
C SER A 202 -30.79 -20.45 -26.89
N PRO A 203 -31.08 -21.24 -25.85
CA PRO A 203 -31.16 -20.73 -24.50
C PRO A 203 -29.81 -20.09 -24.12
N TYR A 204 -29.82 -18.76 -23.98
CA TYR A 204 -28.80 -18.06 -23.21
C TYR A 204 -28.79 -18.72 -21.83
N ARG A 205 -27.67 -19.36 -21.47
CA ARG A 205 -27.43 -19.66 -20.05
C ARG A 205 -27.39 -18.31 -19.33
N PRO A 206 -28.07 -18.15 -18.19
CA PRO A 206 -27.82 -17.00 -17.33
C PRO A 206 -26.32 -16.87 -17.08
N MET A 207 -25.81 -15.65 -17.13
CA MET A 207 -24.57 -15.35 -16.44
C MET A 207 -24.92 -15.29 -14.96
N HIS A 208 -24.34 -16.18 -14.17
CA HIS A 208 -24.41 -16.12 -12.71
C HIS A 208 -23.52 -14.96 -12.26
N GLN A 209 -24.09 -14.04 -11.51
CA GLN A 209 -23.31 -13.19 -10.63
C GLN A 209 -22.90 -14.03 -9.42
N VAL A 210 -21.82 -13.66 -8.72
CA VAL A 210 -21.39 -14.42 -7.52
C VAL A 210 -22.48 -14.41 -6.43
N CYS A 211 -23.29 -13.36 -6.41
CA CYS A 211 -24.48 -13.22 -5.58
C CYS A 211 -25.63 -14.19 -5.90
N ASP A 212 -25.61 -14.85 -7.07
CA ASP A 212 -26.57 -15.90 -7.44
C ASP A 212 -26.13 -17.30 -6.95
N CYS A 213 -24.92 -17.43 -6.39
CA CYS A 213 -24.36 -18.69 -5.91
C CYS A 213 -24.65 -18.90 -4.41
N THR A 214 -25.31 -20.01 -4.06
CA THR A 214 -25.73 -20.33 -2.67
C THR A 214 -24.59 -20.24 -1.66
N GLU A 215 -23.42 -20.78 -2.02
CA GLU A 215 -22.22 -20.82 -1.17
C GLU A 215 -21.25 -19.66 -1.48
N GLY A 216 -21.69 -18.65 -2.26
CA GLY A 216 -20.93 -17.43 -2.51
C GLY A 216 -19.67 -17.56 -3.37
N VAL A 217 -19.39 -18.73 -3.96
CA VAL A 217 -18.18 -18.96 -4.78
C VAL A 217 -18.53 -19.15 -6.26
N LEU A 218 -17.90 -18.35 -7.13
CA LEU A 218 -18.07 -18.36 -8.58
C LEU A 218 -16.71 -18.36 -9.29
N LEU A 219 -16.52 -19.29 -10.23
CA LEU A 219 -15.40 -19.31 -11.17
C LEU A 219 -15.92 -19.68 -12.57
N ASN A 220 -15.43 -19.02 -13.62
CA ASN A 220 -15.76 -19.35 -15.03
C ASN A 220 -17.28 -19.47 -15.32
N ASN A 221 -18.10 -18.58 -14.74
CA ASN A 221 -19.56 -18.59 -14.81
C ASN A 221 -20.24 -19.88 -14.29
N ARG A 222 -19.61 -20.55 -13.32
CA ARG A 222 -20.13 -21.71 -12.58
C ARG A 222 -20.02 -21.45 -11.09
N CYS A 223 -21.13 -21.67 -10.38
CA CYS A 223 -21.12 -21.70 -8.92
C CYS A 223 -20.50 -23.00 -8.41
N TYR A 224 -19.74 -22.92 -7.32
CA TYR A 224 -19.11 -24.06 -6.64
C TYR A 224 -19.71 -24.27 -5.24
N ALA A 225 -19.62 -25.49 -4.70
CA ALA A 225 -20.16 -25.82 -3.38
C ALA A 225 -19.17 -25.56 -2.24
N THR A 226 -17.88 -25.39 -2.56
CA THR A 226 -16.86 -24.90 -1.61
C THR A 226 -15.85 -24.01 -2.33
N LEU A 227 -15.08 -23.23 -1.56
CA LEU A 227 -13.93 -22.51 -2.10
C LEU A 227 -12.86 -23.48 -2.63
N LYS A 228 -12.68 -24.63 -1.96
CA LYS A 228 -11.70 -25.65 -2.37
C LYS A 228 -12.00 -26.20 -3.76
N GLU A 229 -13.26 -26.55 -4.07
CA GLU A 229 -13.64 -27.03 -5.40
C GLU A 229 -13.36 -25.99 -6.50
N ALA A 230 -13.45 -24.69 -6.20
CA ALA A 230 -13.13 -23.64 -7.16
C ALA A 230 -11.61 -23.48 -7.38
N PHE A 231 -10.79 -23.71 -6.35
CA PHE A 231 -9.33 -23.82 -6.52
C PHE A 231 -8.92 -25.11 -7.26
N ASP A 232 -9.59 -26.23 -7.00
CA ASP A 232 -9.34 -27.52 -7.67
C ASP A 232 -9.66 -27.49 -9.18
N ASP A 233 -10.65 -26.69 -9.61
CA ASP A 233 -11.03 -26.45 -11.02
C ASP A 233 -10.40 -25.14 -11.61
N ALA A 234 -9.45 -24.50 -10.90
CA ALA A 234 -8.77 -23.30 -11.37
C ALA A 234 -7.61 -23.59 -12.36
N THR A 235 -7.12 -22.52 -12.99
CA THR A 235 -5.92 -22.50 -13.83
C THR A 235 -5.15 -21.21 -13.56
N ASP A 236 -3.95 -21.07 -14.12
CA ASP A 236 -3.24 -19.79 -14.14
C ASP A 236 -4.13 -18.64 -14.69
N ASP A 237 -3.91 -17.45 -14.13
CA ASP A 237 -4.64 -16.20 -14.35
C ASP A 237 -6.16 -16.27 -14.08
N ALA A 238 -6.65 -17.34 -13.46
CA ALA A 238 -8.07 -17.47 -13.11
C ALA A 238 -8.48 -16.47 -12.01
N THR A 239 -9.65 -15.85 -12.18
CA THR A 239 -10.29 -15.10 -11.09
C THR A 239 -11.38 -15.95 -10.43
N ILE A 240 -11.17 -16.25 -9.15
CA ILE A 240 -12.19 -16.83 -8.27
C ILE A 240 -12.91 -15.67 -7.57
N HIS A 241 -14.22 -15.59 -7.74
CA HIS A 241 -15.05 -14.59 -7.09
C HIS A 241 -15.71 -15.16 -5.83
N VAL A 242 -15.70 -14.36 -4.76
CA VAL A 242 -16.31 -14.65 -3.46
C VAL A 242 -17.34 -13.56 -3.16
N GLY A 243 -18.52 -13.89 -2.64
CA GLY A 243 -19.51 -12.85 -2.32
C GLY A 243 -20.76 -13.31 -1.58
N GLY A 244 -21.40 -12.35 -0.91
CA GLY A 244 -22.78 -12.43 -0.38
C GLY A 244 -23.07 -13.36 0.80
N VAL A 245 -22.20 -14.33 1.08
CA VAL A 245 -22.27 -15.18 2.27
C VAL A 245 -20.88 -15.33 2.90
N VAL A 246 -20.84 -15.84 4.13
CA VAL A 246 -19.59 -16.20 4.80
C VAL A 246 -19.10 -17.54 4.25
N VAL A 247 -18.06 -17.51 3.42
CA VAL A 247 -17.48 -18.70 2.80
C VAL A 247 -16.62 -19.43 3.82
N LYS A 248 -17.02 -20.64 4.17
CA LYS A 248 -16.42 -21.43 5.25
C LYS A 248 -15.26 -22.30 4.75
N VAL A 249 -14.16 -22.32 5.49
CA VAL A 249 -12.98 -23.16 5.24
C VAL A 249 -12.71 -24.05 6.46
N SER A 250 -12.78 -25.37 6.30
CA SER A 250 -12.58 -26.34 7.38
C SER A 250 -11.21 -27.03 7.34
N GLU A 251 -10.51 -26.96 6.21
CA GLU A 251 -9.20 -27.58 5.96
C GLU A 251 -8.34 -26.69 5.02
N PRO A 252 -7.01 -26.77 5.06
CA PRO A 252 -6.12 -25.99 4.17
C PRO A 252 -6.37 -26.25 2.68
N ILE A 253 -6.56 -25.18 1.91
CA ILE A 253 -6.72 -25.22 0.46
C ILE A 253 -5.33 -25.01 -0.18
N LYS A 254 -4.80 -26.06 -0.81
CA LYS A 254 -3.52 -26.05 -1.53
C LYS A 254 -3.73 -25.84 -3.03
N PHE A 255 -2.95 -24.94 -3.65
CA PHE A 255 -3.07 -24.62 -5.08
C PHE A 255 -1.73 -24.23 -5.70
N ASP A 256 -1.49 -24.67 -6.94
CA ASP A 256 -0.25 -24.46 -7.73
C ASP A 256 -0.41 -23.43 -8.87
N SER A 257 -1.64 -23.05 -9.22
CA SER A 257 -1.95 -22.01 -10.19
C SER A 257 -1.76 -20.59 -9.65
N SER A 258 -1.42 -19.65 -10.52
CA SER A 258 -1.50 -18.20 -10.27
C SER A 258 -2.95 -17.71 -10.35
N ILE A 259 -3.43 -16.92 -9.39
CA ILE A 259 -4.87 -16.62 -9.24
C ILE A 259 -5.16 -15.20 -8.72
N THR A 260 -6.35 -14.69 -9.05
CA THR A 260 -6.99 -13.58 -8.33
C THR A 260 -8.15 -14.11 -7.49
N LEU A 261 -8.17 -13.80 -6.20
CA LEU A 261 -9.31 -14.03 -5.31
C LEU A 261 -9.98 -12.69 -4.99
N GLN A 262 -11.18 -12.49 -5.52
CA GLN A 262 -11.88 -11.19 -5.45
C GLN A 262 -13.21 -11.29 -4.70
N GLY A 263 -13.35 -10.47 -3.66
CA GLY A 263 -14.59 -10.26 -2.93
C GLY A 263 -15.60 -9.35 -3.64
N HIS A 264 -16.89 -9.62 -3.43
CA HIS A 264 -18.01 -8.83 -3.90
C HIS A 264 -19.06 -8.67 -2.79
N ALA A 265 -19.43 -7.43 -2.49
CA ALA A 265 -20.55 -7.14 -1.60
C ALA A 265 -21.88 -7.41 -2.32
N CYS A 266 -22.59 -8.45 -1.91
CA CYS A 266 -23.99 -8.68 -2.31
C CYS A 266 -24.91 -8.06 -1.25
N ALA A 267 -26.11 -7.63 -1.67
CA ALA A 267 -26.92 -6.65 -0.93
C ALA A 267 -27.36 -7.08 0.49
N ASP A 268 -26.56 -6.71 1.48
CA ASP A 268 -26.94 -5.67 2.45
C ASP A 268 -25.69 -4.90 2.96
N GLU A 269 -25.83 -3.58 3.08
CA GLU A 269 -24.85 -2.52 3.42
C GLU A 269 -23.38 -2.91 3.75
N GLY A 270 -22.46 -2.60 2.82
CA GLY A 270 -21.07 -2.17 3.14
C GLY A 270 -20.04 -3.21 3.56
N ASN A 271 -20.42 -4.46 3.83
CA ASN A 271 -19.50 -5.49 4.31
C ASN A 271 -18.64 -6.09 3.16
N ARG A 272 -17.36 -6.36 3.44
CA ARG A 272 -16.48 -7.11 2.52
C ARG A 272 -16.93 -8.57 2.40
N ALA A 273 -16.52 -9.26 1.33
CA ALA A 273 -16.83 -10.69 1.20
C ALA A 273 -15.96 -11.50 2.18
N LYS A 274 -16.60 -12.24 3.09
CA LYS A 274 -15.94 -12.87 4.25
C LYS A 274 -15.58 -14.33 4.00
N ILE A 275 -14.31 -14.67 4.15
CA ILE A 275 -13.78 -16.03 4.24
C ILE A 275 -13.50 -16.33 5.72
N MET A 276 -13.97 -17.46 6.23
CA MET A 276 -13.91 -17.78 7.66
C MET A 276 -13.49 -19.22 7.92
N ALA A 277 -12.41 -19.40 8.68
CA ALA A 277 -11.98 -20.71 9.15
C ALA A 277 -12.94 -21.25 10.22
N THR A 278 -13.53 -22.43 10.03
CA THR A 278 -14.50 -23.04 10.99
C THR A 278 -13.90 -24.04 11.96
N SER A 279 -12.58 -24.26 11.88
CA SER A 279 -11.85 -25.21 12.70
C SER A 279 -10.39 -24.79 12.80
N SER A 280 -9.74 -25.05 13.94
CA SER A 280 -8.28 -25.09 13.98
C SER A 280 -7.80 -26.26 13.11
N PHE A 281 -6.70 -26.08 12.38
CA PHE A 281 -6.17 -27.16 11.54
C PHE A 281 -5.29 -28.12 12.35
N GLU A 282 -5.12 -29.36 11.85
CA GLU A 282 -4.35 -30.40 12.56
C GLU A 282 -2.87 -30.00 12.75
N THR A 283 -2.33 -29.21 11.82
CA THR A 283 -1.05 -28.53 11.98
C THR A 283 -1.25 -27.15 12.60
N LEU A 284 -0.54 -26.89 13.70
CA LEU A 284 -0.52 -25.57 14.37
C LEU A 284 0.21 -24.47 13.56
N SER A 285 0.61 -24.83 12.34
CA SER A 285 1.24 -24.02 11.29
C SER A 285 0.34 -23.80 10.06
N GLY A 286 -0.83 -24.43 9.98
CA GLY A 286 -1.64 -24.45 8.75
C GLY A 286 -2.32 -23.11 8.42
N ALA A 287 -2.28 -22.72 7.14
CA ALA A 287 -3.04 -21.60 6.58
C ALA A 287 -4.30 -22.06 5.83
N MET A 288 -5.32 -21.19 5.72
CA MET A 288 -6.52 -21.44 4.91
C MET A 288 -6.18 -21.59 3.43
N LEU A 289 -5.29 -20.75 2.94
CA LEU A 289 -4.81 -20.71 1.57
C LEU A 289 -3.31 -21.01 1.56
N MET A 290 -2.88 -21.99 0.77
CA MET A 290 -1.47 -22.41 0.66
C MET A 290 -1.04 -22.45 -0.81
N ALA A 291 -0.11 -21.56 -1.18
CA ALA A 291 0.50 -21.53 -2.52
C ALA A 291 1.59 -22.59 -2.62
N THR A 292 1.43 -23.59 -3.51
CA THR A 292 2.27 -24.80 -3.55
C THR A 292 3.10 -25.02 -4.83
N ASN A 293 3.19 -24.04 -5.72
CA ASN A 293 4.10 -24.10 -6.87
C ASN A 293 5.55 -23.83 -6.40
N PRO A 294 6.54 -24.72 -6.62
CA PRO A 294 7.90 -24.52 -6.12
C PRO A 294 8.70 -23.43 -6.86
N ASP A 295 8.25 -22.99 -8.04
CA ASP A 295 8.90 -21.95 -8.84
C ASP A 295 8.32 -20.55 -8.51
N GLU A 296 7.66 -19.88 -9.46
CA GLU A 296 7.00 -18.59 -9.25
C GLU A 296 5.48 -18.72 -9.26
N GLN A 297 4.78 -17.90 -8.46
CA GLN A 297 3.32 -17.94 -8.35
C GLN A 297 2.76 -16.53 -8.12
N ASN A 298 1.83 -16.08 -8.95
CA ASN A 298 1.28 -14.72 -8.88
C ASN A 298 -0.11 -14.74 -8.24
N ILE A 299 -0.31 -13.96 -7.18
CA ILE A 299 -1.51 -14.01 -6.34
C ILE A 299 -2.02 -12.59 -6.07
N ILE A 300 -3.31 -12.37 -6.30
CA ILE A 300 -3.98 -11.10 -6.01
C ILE A 300 -5.15 -11.37 -5.06
N PHE A 301 -5.12 -10.74 -3.88
CA PHE A 301 -6.25 -10.70 -2.95
C PHE A 301 -6.91 -9.33 -3.00
N ARG A 302 -8.23 -9.30 -3.14
CA ARG A 302 -8.96 -8.04 -3.38
C ARG A 302 -10.34 -8.01 -2.74
N ASP A 303 -10.66 -6.93 -2.02
CA ASP A 303 -12.01 -6.64 -1.49
C ASP A 303 -12.56 -7.72 -0.50
N LEU A 304 -11.67 -8.37 0.25
CA LEU A 304 -11.95 -9.52 1.13
C LEU A 304 -11.83 -9.21 2.63
N GLU A 305 -12.58 -9.95 3.43
CA GLU A 305 -12.36 -10.14 4.87
C GLU A 305 -11.95 -11.60 5.13
N ILE A 306 -10.91 -11.84 5.93
CA ILE A 306 -10.38 -13.17 6.23
C ILE A 306 -10.17 -13.31 7.75
N THR A 307 -10.79 -14.31 8.36
CA THR A 307 -10.80 -14.47 9.83
C THR A 307 -11.12 -15.90 10.27
N SER A 308 -11.34 -16.13 11.56
CA SER A 308 -11.76 -17.40 12.15
C SER A 308 -13.16 -17.33 12.79
N GLU A 309 -13.78 -18.48 13.02
CA GLU A 309 -15.11 -18.59 13.67
C GLU A 309 -15.03 -18.43 15.21
N SER A 310 -13.84 -18.37 15.80
CA SER A 310 -13.65 -18.24 17.25
C SER A 310 -12.31 -17.57 17.60
N GLU A 311 -12.37 -16.58 18.50
CA GLU A 311 -11.19 -15.89 19.04
C GLU A 311 -10.13 -16.91 19.53
N GLY A 312 -8.89 -16.79 19.04
CA GLY A 312 -7.81 -17.71 19.39
C GLY A 312 -7.86 -19.08 18.70
N GLN A 313 -8.56 -19.23 17.58
CA GLN A 313 -8.44 -20.43 16.74
C GLN A 313 -7.03 -20.52 16.11
N TYR A 314 -6.42 -21.71 16.11
CA TYR A 314 -5.10 -21.94 15.51
C TYR A 314 -5.24 -22.15 14.00
N VAL A 315 -5.02 -21.08 13.23
CA VAL A 315 -5.15 -21.00 11.78
C VAL A 315 -4.48 -19.72 11.27
N ALA A 316 -3.75 -19.81 10.16
CA ALA A 316 -3.28 -18.66 9.39
C ALA A 316 -4.16 -18.40 8.15
N ALA A 317 -4.07 -17.23 7.53
CA ALA A 317 -4.85 -16.87 6.35
C ALA A 317 -4.18 -17.35 5.06
N PHE A 318 -2.98 -16.86 4.74
CA PHE A 318 -2.25 -17.23 3.53
C PHE A 318 -0.76 -17.50 3.78
N HIS A 319 -0.29 -18.69 3.37
CA HIS A 319 1.12 -19.08 3.41
C HIS A 319 1.63 -19.48 2.01
N SER A 320 2.86 -19.08 1.70
CA SER A 320 3.71 -19.78 0.72
C SER A 320 4.25 -21.10 1.29
N LEU A 321 4.90 -21.92 0.48
CA LEU A 321 5.82 -22.97 0.93
C LEU A 321 6.93 -22.39 1.83
N SER A 322 7.51 -23.24 2.68
CA SER A 322 8.64 -22.94 3.57
C SER A 322 9.86 -23.83 3.28
N GLU A 323 11.00 -23.55 3.94
CA GLU A 323 12.16 -24.47 3.96
C GLU A 323 11.81 -25.87 4.52
N SER A 324 10.74 -26.00 5.30
CA SER A 324 10.29 -27.31 5.83
C SER A 324 9.45 -28.12 4.83
N ASP A 325 9.04 -27.51 3.72
CA ASP A 325 8.25 -28.15 2.67
C ASP A 325 9.13 -28.68 1.52
N LEU A 326 8.62 -29.70 0.82
CA LEU A 326 9.24 -30.30 -0.38
C LEU A 326 10.72 -30.68 -0.19
N GLU A 327 11.06 -31.30 0.94
CA GLU A 327 12.44 -31.70 1.31
C GLU A 327 13.49 -30.55 1.31
N GLY A 328 13.03 -29.30 1.38
CA GLY A 328 13.84 -28.07 1.33
C GLY A 328 13.54 -27.20 0.10
N GLU A 329 12.95 -27.75 -0.95
CA GLU A 329 12.70 -27.03 -2.21
C GLU A 329 11.68 -25.88 -2.06
N GLY A 330 10.82 -25.90 -1.04
CA GLY A 330 9.89 -24.81 -0.74
C GLY A 330 10.55 -23.46 -0.45
N SER A 331 11.82 -23.46 -0.04
CA SER A 331 12.62 -22.23 0.10
C SER A 331 12.92 -21.51 -1.23
N ASN A 332 12.84 -22.23 -2.37
CA ASN A 332 13.07 -21.68 -3.70
C ASN A 332 11.89 -20.85 -4.22
N GLN A 333 10.67 -21.09 -3.73
CA GLN A 333 9.45 -20.44 -4.23
C GLN A 333 9.52 -18.90 -4.16
N LYS A 334 9.02 -18.22 -5.19
CA LYS A 334 8.85 -16.77 -5.22
C LYS A 334 7.39 -16.42 -5.53
N VAL A 335 6.66 -16.01 -4.50
CA VAL A 335 5.28 -15.53 -4.68
C VAL A 335 5.29 -14.03 -4.95
N GLN A 336 4.62 -13.59 -6.02
CA GLN A 336 4.25 -12.18 -6.22
C GLN A 336 2.86 -12.00 -5.59
N LEU A 337 2.71 -11.09 -4.63
CA LEU A 337 1.47 -10.93 -3.87
C LEU A 337 0.99 -9.48 -3.83
N VAL A 338 -0.21 -9.24 -4.36
CA VAL A 338 -0.88 -7.93 -4.29
C VAL A 338 -2.11 -8.02 -3.39
N CYS A 339 -2.13 -7.25 -2.31
CA CYS A 339 -3.24 -7.14 -1.37
C CYS A 339 -3.94 -5.77 -1.53
N ASN A 340 -5.19 -5.79 -1.97
CA ASN A 340 -6.00 -4.59 -2.15
C ASN A 340 -7.26 -4.65 -1.26
N ASN A 341 -7.49 -3.63 -0.42
CA ASN A 341 -8.67 -3.52 0.43
C ASN A 341 -8.95 -4.80 1.25
N LEU A 342 -7.89 -5.42 1.77
CA LEU A 342 -7.92 -6.69 2.48
C LEU A 342 -8.00 -6.49 4.00
N TYR A 343 -8.92 -7.19 4.67
CA TYR A 343 -9.02 -7.18 6.13
C TYR A 343 -8.74 -8.57 6.70
N ILE A 344 -7.63 -8.74 7.43
CA ILE A 344 -7.31 -10.01 8.12
C ILE A 344 -7.30 -9.78 9.64
N HIS A 345 -8.09 -10.55 10.39
CA HIS A 345 -8.23 -10.33 11.83
C HIS A 345 -8.62 -11.56 12.66
N ASP A 346 -8.36 -11.49 13.97
CA ASP A 346 -8.78 -12.45 15.00
C ASP A 346 -8.37 -13.93 14.71
N MET A 347 -7.05 -14.13 14.51
CA MET A 347 -6.44 -15.43 14.16
C MET A 347 -5.10 -15.62 14.91
N GLN A 348 -4.67 -16.86 15.16
CA GLN A 348 -3.35 -17.15 15.74
C GLN A 348 -2.63 -18.36 15.12
N SER A 349 -1.30 -18.39 15.17
CA SER A 349 -0.47 -19.50 14.67
C SER A 349 0.81 -19.70 15.52
N GLN A 350 1.44 -20.87 15.39
CA GLN A 350 2.81 -21.11 15.87
C GLN A 350 3.89 -20.74 14.86
N GLU A 351 3.51 -20.43 13.62
CA GLU A 351 4.39 -19.88 12.58
C GLU A 351 4.16 -18.38 12.40
N PRO A 352 5.20 -17.62 12.00
CA PRO A 352 5.04 -16.22 11.63
C PRO A 352 4.14 -16.07 10.39
N GLY A 353 3.62 -14.86 10.17
CA GLY A 353 2.70 -14.60 9.07
C GLY A 353 1.36 -15.30 9.28
N VAL A 354 0.68 -15.02 10.40
CA VAL A 354 -0.70 -15.46 10.65
C VAL A 354 -1.63 -14.88 9.58
N GLY A 355 -1.42 -13.63 9.17
CA GLY A 355 -2.02 -13.07 7.97
C GLY A 355 -1.34 -13.62 6.71
N ILE A 356 -0.11 -13.18 6.45
CA ILE A 356 0.65 -13.48 5.24
C ILE A 356 2.04 -14.00 5.61
N PHE A 357 2.40 -15.21 5.15
CA PHE A 357 3.77 -15.73 5.20
C PHE A 357 4.32 -15.93 3.78
N LEU A 358 5.51 -15.36 3.51
CA LEU A 358 6.26 -15.53 2.26
C LEU A 358 7.69 -15.99 2.58
N SER A 359 8.03 -17.25 2.27
CA SER A 359 9.42 -17.73 2.34
C SER A 359 10.31 -17.06 1.27
N GLY A 360 9.71 -16.58 0.19
CA GLY A 360 10.37 -15.76 -0.82
C GLY A 360 9.37 -14.99 -1.66
N THR A 361 9.73 -13.76 -2.05
CA THR A 361 8.93 -12.91 -2.93
C THR A 361 9.81 -12.13 -3.90
N ASN A 362 9.26 -11.80 -5.07
CA ASN A 362 9.81 -10.79 -5.98
C ASN A 362 9.08 -9.45 -5.85
N GLU A 363 7.80 -9.47 -5.47
CA GLU A 363 6.93 -8.30 -5.33
C GLU A 363 5.88 -8.56 -4.24
N LEU A 364 5.82 -7.69 -3.23
CA LEU A 364 4.72 -7.64 -2.26
C LEU A 364 4.17 -6.22 -2.17
N THR A 365 2.90 -6.04 -2.54
CA THR A 365 2.20 -4.76 -2.49
C THR A 365 1.00 -4.85 -1.55
N VAL A 366 0.87 -3.90 -0.61
CA VAL A 366 -0.25 -3.79 0.34
C VAL A 366 -0.79 -2.36 0.31
N ASP A 367 -2.07 -2.18 -0.05
CA ASP A 367 -2.68 -0.85 -0.24
C ASP A 367 -3.11 -0.14 1.08
N ASP A 368 -3.44 1.15 0.97
CA ASP A 368 -3.86 2.01 2.08
C ASP A 368 -5.21 1.61 2.71
N GLN A 369 -5.95 0.74 2.03
CA GLN A 369 -7.25 0.21 2.45
C GLN A 369 -7.13 -1.12 3.23
N CYS A 370 -5.94 -1.73 3.24
CA CYS A 370 -5.68 -2.95 4.00
C CYS A 370 -5.66 -2.72 5.52
N LEU A 371 -6.12 -3.73 6.26
CA LEU A 371 -6.17 -3.73 7.72
C LEU A 371 -5.78 -5.12 8.26
N PHE A 372 -4.82 -5.15 9.18
CA PHE A 372 -4.38 -6.35 9.89
C PHE A 372 -4.54 -6.11 11.40
N GLU A 373 -5.45 -6.82 12.05
CA GLU A 373 -5.87 -6.52 13.44
C GLU A 373 -5.96 -7.76 14.34
N ASN A 374 -5.47 -7.65 15.58
CA ASN A 374 -5.53 -8.71 16.62
C ASN A 374 -4.86 -10.05 16.24
N LEU A 375 -3.92 -10.08 15.28
CA LEU A 375 -3.24 -11.31 14.86
C LEU A 375 -2.13 -11.70 15.86
N LEU A 376 -2.04 -12.98 16.23
CA LEU A 376 -1.15 -13.47 17.29
C LEU A 376 -0.22 -14.63 16.83
N THR A 377 1.09 -14.38 16.79
CA THR A 377 2.10 -15.45 16.68
C THR A 377 2.55 -15.87 18.07
N THR A 378 2.34 -17.13 18.45
CA THR A 378 2.66 -17.63 19.79
C THR A 378 3.28 -19.03 19.76
N THR A 379 4.40 -19.24 20.45
CA THR A 379 5.07 -20.54 20.45
C THR A 379 5.93 -20.78 21.69
N THR A 380 6.13 -22.05 22.02
CA THR A 380 7.07 -22.53 23.05
C THR A 380 8.27 -23.27 22.45
N VAL A 381 8.32 -23.43 21.12
CA VAL A 381 9.39 -24.12 20.39
C VAL A 381 10.68 -23.29 20.46
N GLY A 382 11.72 -23.86 21.06
CA GLY A 382 13.01 -23.16 21.26
C GLY A 382 13.69 -22.73 19.97
N ASP A 383 14.55 -21.71 20.08
CA ASP A 383 15.29 -21.10 18.96
C ASP A 383 14.45 -20.60 17.76
N LYS A 384 13.12 -20.45 17.90
CA LYS A 384 12.31 -19.57 17.03
C LYS A 384 12.53 -18.09 17.37
N TRP A 385 12.45 -17.24 16.34
CA TRP A 385 12.68 -15.78 16.43
C TRP A 385 11.66 -14.93 15.66
N ALA A 386 11.18 -15.42 14.52
CA ALA A 386 10.23 -14.71 13.66
C ALA A 386 8.83 -14.63 14.30
N GLY A 387 8.38 -13.42 14.63
CA GLY A 387 7.04 -13.13 15.13
C GLY A 387 6.10 -12.76 13.99
N GLY A 388 6.16 -11.50 13.53
CA GLY A 388 5.50 -11.00 12.32
C GLY A 388 4.09 -11.53 12.05
N PRO A 389 3.13 -11.41 12.99
CA PRO A 389 1.81 -12.04 12.87
C PRO A 389 0.98 -11.52 11.70
N ALA A 390 1.10 -10.25 11.31
CA ALA A 390 0.39 -9.73 10.15
C ALA A 390 1.07 -10.17 8.85
N ILE A 391 2.37 -9.88 8.72
CA ILE A 391 3.17 -10.20 7.54
C ILE A 391 4.54 -10.71 7.97
N ALA A 392 5.00 -11.80 7.38
CA ALA A 392 6.37 -12.29 7.51
C ALA A 392 6.97 -12.61 6.14
N VAL A 393 8.08 -11.97 5.79
CA VAL A 393 8.83 -12.24 4.54
C VAL A 393 10.26 -12.65 4.89
N ILE A 394 10.63 -13.86 4.48
CA ILE A 394 11.95 -14.42 4.80
C ILE A 394 13.02 -13.96 3.80
N PHE A 395 12.68 -13.84 2.50
CA PHE A 395 13.65 -13.48 1.47
C PHE A 395 13.08 -12.56 0.38
N LEU A 396 13.81 -11.48 0.11
CA LEU A 396 13.63 -10.57 -1.03
C LEU A 396 14.96 -10.49 -1.81
N PRO A 397 15.01 -10.84 -3.11
CA PRO A 397 16.22 -10.72 -3.93
C PRO A 397 16.53 -9.26 -4.28
N GLU A 398 17.75 -9.00 -4.77
CA GLU A 398 18.23 -7.66 -5.17
C GLU A 398 17.35 -6.95 -6.22
N SER A 399 16.61 -7.71 -7.04
CA SER A 399 15.69 -7.19 -8.04
C SER A 399 14.25 -7.02 -7.57
N GLY A 400 13.93 -7.37 -6.31
CA GLY A 400 12.56 -7.39 -5.80
C GLY A 400 12.14 -6.10 -5.10
N THR A 401 10.83 -5.92 -4.96
CA THR A 401 10.20 -4.78 -4.28
C THR A 401 9.23 -5.24 -3.19
N ILE A 402 9.10 -4.44 -2.13
CA ILE A 402 8.04 -4.55 -1.13
C ILE A 402 7.51 -3.16 -0.82
N ASP A 403 6.23 -2.92 -1.04
CA ASP A 403 5.54 -1.65 -0.74
C ASP A 403 4.39 -1.90 0.26
N ILE A 404 4.54 -1.37 1.48
CA ILE A 404 3.59 -1.59 2.59
C ILE A 404 2.92 -0.28 3.02
N ASP A 405 1.66 -0.10 2.63
CA ASP A 405 0.71 0.84 3.24
C ASP A 405 -0.34 0.10 4.11
N GLY A 406 -1.40 0.77 4.51
CA GLY A 406 -2.52 0.22 5.27
C GLY A 406 -2.35 0.39 6.78
N GLN A 407 -3.08 -0.43 7.54
CA GLN A 407 -3.19 -0.31 9.00
C GLN A 407 -2.89 -1.63 9.72
N PHE A 408 -2.02 -1.57 10.72
CA PHE A 408 -1.59 -2.70 11.54
C PHE A 408 -1.87 -2.40 13.01
N LYS A 409 -2.88 -3.05 13.59
CA LYS A 409 -3.41 -2.72 14.92
C LYS A 409 -3.39 -3.89 15.89
N ASN A 410 -2.90 -3.64 17.11
CA ASN A 410 -3.00 -4.57 18.25
C ASN A 410 -2.44 -5.99 17.99
N ASN A 411 -1.64 -6.18 16.93
CA ASN A 411 -1.06 -7.47 16.60
C ASN A 411 0.06 -7.81 17.59
N ARG A 412 0.30 -9.10 17.83
CA ARG A 412 1.26 -9.53 18.86
C ARG A 412 2.10 -10.74 18.47
N ALA A 413 3.40 -10.66 18.78
CA ALA A 413 4.28 -11.82 18.83
C ALA A 413 4.64 -12.14 20.30
N PHE A 414 4.28 -13.33 20.80
CA PHE A 414 4.39 -13.69 22.22
C PHE A 414 5.06 -15.06 22.40
N PHE A 415 6.32 -15.08 22.81
CA PHE A 415 7.10 -16.32 22.97
C PHE A 415 7.46 -16.59 24.45
N PRO A 416 6.58 -17.24 25.23
CA PRO A 416 6.71 -17.36 26.69
C PRO A 416 7.73 -18.40 27.20
N SER A 417 8.51 -19.05 26.33
CA SER A 417 9.44 -20.09 26.78
C SER A 417 10.82 -19.50 27.16
N PRO A 418 11.48 -20.00 28.22
CA PRO A 418 12.90 -19.74 28.47
C PRO A 418 13.85 -20.27 27.37
N SER A 419 13.34 -21.08 26.43
CA SER A 419 14.10 -21.55 25.25
C SER A 419 13.84 -20.75 23.96
N THR A 420 12.74 -20.00 23.89
CA THR A 420 12.51 -19.01 22.83
C THR A 420 13.21 -17.73 23.23
N ARG A 421 14.16 -17.24 22.43
CA ARG A 421 15.03 -16.14 22.88
C ARG A 421 14.39 -14.78 22.69
N HIS A 422 13.90 -14.47 21.50
CA HIS A 422 13.21 -13.20 21.22
C HIS A 422 12.04 -13.45 20.26
N ALA A 423 10.96 -12.67 20.40
CA ALA A 423 9.86 -12.59 19.44
C ALA A 423 10.04 -11.30 18.63
N GLY A 424 10.32 -11.42 17.33
CA GLY A 424 10.61 -10.29 16.44
C GLY A 424 9.40 -9.83 15.64
N GLY A 425 9.02 -8.57 15.77
CA GLY A 425 7.99 -7.92 14.96
C GLY A 425 6.59 -8.16 15.53
N GLY A 426 6.00 -7.13 16.13
CA GLY A 426 4.64 -7.24 16.68
C GLY A 426 3.56 -7.25 15.59
N ALA A 427 3.84 -6.69 14.42
CA ALA A 427 3.04 -6.81 13.21
C ALA A 427 3.82 -7.47 12.07
N ILE A 428 5.03 -6.96 11.74
CA ILE A 428 5.79 -7.38 10.55
C ILE A 428 7.17 -7.95 10.91
N TYR A 429 7.54 -9.05 10.26
CA TYR A 429 8.89 -9.62 10.33
C TYR A 429 9.54 -9.71 8.95
N PHE A 430 10.79 -9.25 8.86
CA PHE A 430 11.62 -9.31 7.67
C PHE A 430 12.95 -9.99 7.98
N ASP A 431 13.31 -11.07 7.29
CA ASP A 431 14.62 -11.73 7.50
C ASP A 431 15.70 -11.13 6.57
N TRP A 432 15.72 -11.51 5.29
CA TRP A 432 16.75 -11.11 4.33
C TRP A 432 16.21 -10.17 3.24
N MET A 433 16.37 -8.86 3.44
CA MET A 433 15.91 -7.83 2.51
C MET A 433 17.06 -7.32 1.62
N ALA A 434 17.19 -7.88 0.41
CA ALA A 434 18.22 -7.47 -0.55
C ALA A 434 17.73 -6.54 -1.67
N GLY A 435 16.43 -6.54 -1.95
CA GLY A 435 15.79 -5.59 -2.87
C GLY A 435 15.46 -4.24 -2.20
N SER A 436 14.45 -3.57 -2.72
CA SER A 436 13.92 -2.32 -2.17
C SER A 436 12.68 -2.56 -1.30
N VAL A 437 12.61 -1.92 -0.13
CA VAL A 437 11.44 -1.95 0.76
C VAL A 437 11.00 -0.53 1.09
N SER A 438 9.71 -0.23 0.89
CA SER A 438 9.04 1.01 1.22
C SER A 438 7.92 0.76 2.25
N VAL A 439 7.82 1.62 3.26
CA VAL A 439 6.75 1.55 4.28
C VAL A 439 6.11 2.91 4.49
N THR A 440 4.83 3.03 4.18
CA THR A 440 3.99 4.22 4.45
C THR A 440 2.87 3.93 5.48
N ALA A 441 2.69 2.66 5.85
CA ALA A 441 1.63 2.18 6.72
C ALA A 441 1.58 2.75 8.15
N GLN A 442 0.45 2.53 8.81
CA GLN A 442 0.16 2.96 10.18
C GLN A 442 0.20 1.77 11.16
N PHE A 443 1.03 1.85 12.20
CA PHE A 443 1.23 0.83 13.21
C PHE A 443 0.77 1.35 14.59
N SER A 444 -0.30 0.77 15.13
CA SER A 444 -0.89 1.20 16.41
C SER A 444 -0.97 0.05 17.42
N GLY A 445 -0.35 0.21 18.59
CA GLY A 445 -0.53 -0.68 19.74
C GLY A 445 -0.04 -2.12 19.54
N ASN A 446 0.81 -2.38 18.54
CA ASN A 446 1.37 -3.71 18.31
C ASN A 446 2.42 -4.05 19.39
N GLN A 447 2.57 -5.34 19.70
CA GLN A 447 3.47 -5.82 20.75
C GLN A 447 4.38 -6.97 20.29
N ALA A 448 5.66 -6.85 20.60
CA ALA A 448 6.61 -7.97 20.60
C ALA A 448 7.54 -7.81 21.81
N ASN A 449 8.61 -8.61 21.91
CA ASN A 449 9.75 -8.18 22.73
C ASN A 449 10.83 -7.44 21.91
N GLN A 450 10.82 -7.57 20.58
CA GLN A 450 11.76 -6.88 19.69
C GLN A 450 11.11 -6.36 18.42
N GLY A 451 11.22 -5.04 18.20
CA GLY A 451 10.51 -4.37 17.10
C GLY A 451 9.01 -4.43 17.36
N GLY A 452 8.51 -3.60 18.28
CA GLY A 452 7.11 -3.65 18.73
C GLY A 452 6.08 -3.57 17.60
N ALA A 453 6.43 -2.93 16.47
CA ALA A 453 5.72 -3.05 15.20
C ALA A 453 6.49 -3.92 14.20
N ILE A 454 7.74 -3.59 13.88
CA ILE A 454 8.53 -4.26 12.83
C ILE A 454 9.91 -4.71 13.33
N GLN A 455 10.30 -5.95 13.01
CA GLN A 455 11.67 -6.44 13.21
C GLN A 455 12.27 -6.92 11.90
N ILE A 456 13.47 -6.42 11.61
CA ILE A 456 14.29 -6.74 10.44
C ILE A 456 15.56 -7.47 10.91
N GLN A 457 15.94 -8.62 10.33
CA GLN A 457 17.23 -9.25 10.62
C GLN A 457 18.35 -8.64 9.79
N ALA A 458 18.16 -8.54 8.47
CA ALA A 458 19.16 -8.11 7.51
C ALA A 458 18.59 -7.16 6.45
N ILE A 459 19.24 -6.00 6.29
CA ILE A 459 19.10 -5.12 5.13
C ILE A 459 20.41 -5.21 4.32
N ILE A 460 20.29 -5.45 3.02
CA ILE A 460 21.39 -5.49 2.04
C ILE A 460 21.17 -4.43 0.95
N GLY A 461 19.93 -4.26 0.50
CA GLY A 461 19.52 -3.20 -0.42
C GLY A 461 19.05 -1.94 0.31
N ASP A 462 17.94 -1.37 -0.17
CA ASP A 462 17.35 -0.13 0.34
C ASP A 462 16.11 -0.40 1.21
N PHE A 463 16.02 0.24 2.37
CA PHE A 463 14.83 0.25 3.21
C PHE A 463 14.45 1.69 3.57
N PHE A 464 13.30 2.14 3.06
CA PHE A 464 12.75 3.47 3.29
C PHE A 464 11.47 3.39 4.13
N ASP A 465 11.48 4.03 5.29
CA ASP A 465 10.33 4.14 6.17
C ASP A 465 9.81 5.58 6.23
N ASN A 466 8.51 5.72 5.98
CA ASN A 466 7.73 6.93 6.13
C ASN A 466 6.41 6.66 6.89
N GLY A 467 6.32 5.52 7.59
CA GLY A 467 5.12 5.07 8.31
C GLY A 467 4.80 5.85 9.58
N ILE A 468 3.69 5.51 10.22
CA ILE A 468 3.21 6.16 11.45
C ILE A 468 3.10 5.14 12.59
N TYR A 469 4.01 5.20 13.55
CA TYR A 469 4.14 4.28 14.68
C TYR A 469 3.64 4.94 15.97
N THR A 470 2.52 4.45 16.50
CA THR A 470 1.90 4.96 17.73
C THR A 470 1.71 3.89 18.79
N ASN A 471 2.11 4.16 20.04
CA ASN A 471 1.89 3.29 21.21
C ASN A 471 2.36 1.82 21.06
N ASN A 472 3.26 1.51 20.11
CA ASN A 472 3.78 0.15 19.95
C ASN A 472 4.75 -0.18 21.09
N THR A 473 4.81 -1.44 21.48
CA THR A 473 5.53 -1.88 22.69
C THR A 473 6.48 -3.04 22.43
N ALA A 474 7.75 -2.85 22.79
CA ALA A 474 8.69 -3.93 23.05
C ALA A 474 8.67 -4.29 24.55
N ALA A 475 7.92 -5.32 24.91
CA ALA A 475 7.71 -5.80 26.29
C ALA A 475 8.78 -6.81 26.73
N ASP A 476 9.22 -6.78 27.99
CA ASP A 476 10.21 -7.75 28.50
C ASP A 476 9.52 -8.93 29.18
N GLU A 477 9.20 -9.93 28.36
CA GLU A 477 8.52 -11.16 28.76
C GLU A 477 9.52 -12.20 29.34
N GLY A 478 10.61 -11.72 29.96
CA GLY A 478 11.66 -12.53 30.59
C GLY A 478 12.88 -12.78 29.70
N ASN A 479 13.05 -12.01 28.62
CA ASN A 479 13.89 -12.35 27.47
C ASN A 479 14.67 -11.16 26.87
N GLY A 480 14.55 -9.95 27.44
CA GLY A 480 15.28 -8.76 27.01
C GLY A 480 14.54 -7.97 25.92
N ALA A 481 13.74 -6.99 26.35
CA ALA A 481 13.09 -6.04 25.46
C ALA A 481 14.07 -5.12 24.72
N ARG A 482 13.74 -4.76 23.47
CA ARG A 482 14.40 -3.68 22.72
C ARG A 482 13.58 -3.22 21.52
N PHE A 483 13.75 -1.96 21.10
CA PHE A 483 13.19 -1.39 19.86
C PHE A 483 11.64 -1.28 19.91
N GLY A 484 11.13 -0.22 20.56
CA GLY A 484 9.70 -0.08 20.86
C GLY A 484 8.77 -0.05 19.65
N ALA A 485 9.23 0.48 18.51
CA ALA A 485 8.53 0.38 17.22
C ALA A 485 9.31 -0.47 16.21
N LEU A 486 10.55 -0.08 15.86
CA LEU A 486 11.27 -0.65 14.71
C LEU A 486 12.68 -1.13 15.09
N GLY A 487 12.95 -2.42 14.92
CA GLY A 487 14.27 -3.03 15.13
C GLY A 487 14.95 -3.46 13.82
N CYS A 488 16.25 -3.23 13.69
CA CYS A 488 17.08 -3.82 12.62
C CYS A 488 18.38 -4.45 13.16
N ILE A 489 18.56 -5.76 13.04
CA ILE A 489 19.73 -6.44 13.62
C ILE A 489 21.02 -6.14 12.83
N LYS A 490 20.97 -6.11 11.50
CA LYS A 490 22.16 -5.96 10.65
C LYS A 490 21.92 -5.18 9.36
N LEU A 491 22.73 -4.14 9.16
CA LEU A 491 22.95 -3.50 7.86
C LEU A 491 24.24 -4.08 7.23
N TYR A 492 24.16 -4.55 5.98
CA TYR A 492 25.30 -5.04 5.20
C TYR A 492 26.00 -3.92 4.41
N SER A 493 27.18 -4.20 3.83
CA SER A 493 27.87 -3.22 2.98
C SER A 493 27.00 -2.77 1.80
N GLY A 494 26.90 -1.45 1.61
CA GLY A 494 26.05 -0.83 0.60
C GLY A 494 24.60 -0.60 1.04
N ALA A 495 24.13 -1.25 2.11
CA ALA A 495 22.74 -1.17 2.54
C ALA A 495 22.35 0.24 3.02
N SER A 496 21.17 0.70 2.63
CA SER A 496 20.57 1.96 3.06
C SER A 496 19.36 1.70 3.95
N PHE A 497 19.27 2.42 5.06
CA PHE A 497 18.14 2.34 5.98
C PHE A 497 17.74 3.75 6.43
N VAL A 498 16.61 4.26 5.96
CA VAL A 498 16.20 5.66 6.09
C VAL A 498 14.86 5.76 6.80
N LEU A 499 14.83 6.49 7.91
CA LEU A 499 13.64 6.68 8.76
C LEU A 499 13.13 8.12 8.69
N ASN A 500 12.16 8.36 7.82
CA ASN A 500 11.44 9.62 7.64
C ASN A 500 10.05 9.63 8.32
N GLY A 501 9.58 8.48 8.82
CA GLY A 501 8.27 8.29 9.46
C GLY A 501 8.05 9.03 10.78
N SER A 502 6.86 8.85 11.36
CA SER A 502 6.44 9.44 12.63
C SER A 502 6.34 8.39 13.74
N TYR A 503 7.11 8.57 14.80
CA TYR A 503 7.24 7.65 15.93
C TYR A 503 6.81 8.36 17.21
N ILE A 504 5.63 8.02 17.73
CA ILE A 504 4.96 8.76 18.81
C ILE A 504 4.53 7.80 19.93
N ASP A 505 4.86 8.14 21.18
CA ASP A 505 4.45 7.41 22.40
C ASP A 505 4.84 5.90 22.43
N ASN A 506 5.82 5.46 21.64
CA ASN A 506 6.24 4.05 21.62
C ASN A 506 7.12 3.70 22.85
N LEU A 507 7.02 2.46 23.32
CA LEU A 507 7.67 1.98 24.53
C LEU A 507 8.64 0.82 24.24
N SER A 508 9.86 0.91 24.75
CA SER A 508 10.67 -0.27 25.03
C SER A 508 10.87 -0.44 26.52
N GLU A 509 10.51 -1.62 27.04
CA GLU A 509 10.86 -2.04 28.40
C GLU A 509 12.36 -2.35 28.57
N GLY A 510 13.16 -2.16 27.52
CA GLY A 510 14.62 -2.17 27.54
C GLY A 510 15.20 -0.96 26.79
N ARG A 511 15.88 -1.19 25.66
CA ARG A 511 16.63 -0.15 24.90
C ARG A 511 15.96 0.27 23.59
N GLY A 512 16.16 1.52 23.17
CA GLY A 512 15.64 2.02 21.88
C GLY A 512 14.13 2.25 21.94
N GLY A 513 13.71 3.41 22.46
CA GLY A 513 12.30 3.71 22.73
C GLY A 513 11.44 3.71 21.46
N ALA A 514 11.92 4.36 20.39
CA ALA A 514 11.34 4.21 19.05
C ALA A 514 12.05 3.10 18.25
N VAL A 515 13.37 3.22 18.10
CA VAL A 515 14.17 2.49 17.12
C VAL A 515 15.37 1.84 17.80
N GLY A 516 15.87 0.73 17.25
CA GLY A 516 17.25 0.36 17.53
C GLY A 516 17.89 -0.64 16.59
N THR A 517 19.20 -0.76 16.75
CA THR A 517 20.05 -1.53 15.83
C THR A 517 21.18 -2.26 16.56
N ASN A 518 21.83 -3.25 15.91
CA ASN A 518 23.04 -3.87 16.45
C ASN A 518 24.26 -3.69 15.52
N ILE A 519 24.25 -4.31 14.34
CA ILE A 519 25.43 -4.43 13.45
C ILE A 519 25.29 -3.51 12.24
N HIS A 520 26.31 -2.69 11.98
CA HIS A 520 26.43 -1.86 10.77
C HIS A 520 27.77 -2.18 10.11
N GLN A 521 27.76 -2.68 8.88
CA GLN A 521 28.98 -2.97 8.11
C GLN A 521 29.57 -1.71 7.47
N SER A 522 30.79 -1.80 6.93
CA SER A 522 31.40 -0.70 6.18
C SER A 522 30.50 -0.29 5.01
N ASP A 523 30.46 0.99 4.69
CA ASP A 523 29.72 1.52 3.53
C ASP A 523 28.18 1.35 3.61
N SER A 524 27.63 0.97 4.77
CA SER A 524 26.19 1.02 5.04
C SER A 524 25.77 2.41 5.55
N LEU A 525 24.54 2.84 5.23
CA LEU A 525 23.94 4.09 5.70
C LEU A 525 22.75 3.81 6.62
N PHE A 526 22.70 4.48 7.76
CA PHE A 526 21.50 4.59 8.59
C PHE A 526 21.16 6.07 8.80
N ALA A 527 19.95 6.49 8.43
CA ALA A 527 19.50 7.88 8.52
C ALA A 527 18.24 8.02 9.38
N ILE A 528 18.24 8.98 10.29
CA ILE A 528 17.11 9.39 11.12
C ILE A 528 16.73 10.81 10.71
N GLN A 529 15.56 10.96 10.07
CA GLN A 529 15.08 12.20 9.44
C GLN A 529 13.65 12.59 9.87
N GLY A 530 12.86 11.63 10.33
CA GLY A 530 11.44 11.81 10.66
C GLY A 530 11.14 12.50 11.99
N THR A 531 9.93 12.24 12.49
CA THR A 531 9.43 12.78 13.77
C THR A 531 9.48 11.73 14.86
N PHE A 532 10.06 12.05 16.01
CA PHE A 532 10.22 11.16 17.17
C PHE A 532 9.76 11.90 18.43
N LYS A 533 8.57 11.56 18.93
CA LYS A 533 7.94 12.23 20.08
C LYS A 533 7.58 11.28 21.21
N ASN A 534 7.90 11.67 22.45
CA ASN A 534 7.50 10.97 23.69
C ASN A 534 7.95 9.50 23.82
N ASN A 535 8.80 8.98 22.92
CA ASN A 535 9.16 7.56 22.94
C ASN A 535 10.04 7.26 24.16
N ARG A 536 9.83 6.10 24.78
CA ARG A 536 10.40 5.74 26.08
C ARG A 536 11.21 4.46 26.01
N ALA A 537 12.50 4.53 26.37
CA ALA A 537 13.31 3.38 26.75
C ALA A 537 13.40 3.30 28.29
N ARG A 538 13.22 2.11 28.87
CA ARG A 538 13.51 1.91 30.31
C ARG A 538 15.00 1.89 30.64
N ASN A 539 15.85 1.56 29.66
CA ASN A 539 17.30 1.55 29.81
C ASN A 539 17.90 2.79 29.14
N ASP A 540 18.17 2.72 27.84
CA ASP A 540 18.96 3.68 27.08
C ASP A 540 18.47 3.87 25.63
N GLY A 541 18.76 5.04 25.05
CA GLY A 541 18.40 5.44 23.69
C GLY A 541 16.90 5.73 23.54
N GLY A 542 16.44 6.91 23.95
CA GLY A 542 15.01 7.27 23.92
C GLY A 542 14.42 7.27 22.51
N VAL A 543 15.13 7.83 21.52
CA VAL A 543 14.82 7.62 20.08
C VAL A 543 15.52 6.36 19.57
N TRP A 544 16.86 6.31 19.63
CA TRP A 544 17.66 5.25 19.00
C TRP A 544 18.62 4.55 19.97
N GLY A 545 18.43 3.24 20.16
CA GLY A 545 19.31 2.39 20.95
C GLY A 545 20.17 1.46 20.10
N ARG A 546 21.51 1.62 20.15
CA ARG A 546 22.45 0.65 19.55
C ARG A 546 23.26 -0.08 20.62
N TRP A 547 23.30 -1.41 20.55
CA TRP A 547 24.21 -2.24 21.32
C TRP A 547 24.76 -3.39 20.48
N SER A 548 26.07 -3.62 20.52
CA SER A 548 26.70 -4.76 19.85
C SER A 548 28.04 -5.14 20.47
N SER A 549 28.49 -6.37 20.24
CA SER A 549 29.90 -6.75 20.40
C SER A 549 30.79 -6.29 19.24
N THR A 550 30.19 -5.82 18.14
CA THR A 550 30.89 -5.29 16.96
C THR A 550 31.05 -3.77 17.03
N THR A 551 32.18 -3.28 16.52
CA THR A 551 32.37 -1.85 16.19
C THR A 551 31.32 -1.40 15.17
N LEU A 552 30.80 -0.18 15.33
CA LEU A 552 30.05 0.50 14.27
C LEU A 552 31.00 0.77 13.08
N LYS A 553 30.69 0.25 11.89
CA LYS A 553 31.47 0.50 10.66
C LYS A 553 30.70 1.27 9.58
N GLY A 554 29.37 1.27 9.67
CA GLY A 554 28.50 2.06 8.80
C GLY A 554 28.42 3.50 9.27
N LYS A 555 27.88 4.35 8.40
CA LYS A 555 27.65 5.76 8.67
C LYS A 555 26.26 5.94 9.25
N VAL A 556 26.16 6.66 10.37
CA VAL A 556 24.87 7.07 10.94
C VAL A 556 24.71 8.57 10.82
N VAL A 557 23.55 9.01 10.34
CA VAL A 557 23.16 10.43 10.26
C VAL A 557 21.86 10.64 11.03
N ILE A 558 21.89 11.51 12.02
CA ILE A 558 20.68 12.07 12.63
C ILE A 558 20.55 13.50 12.10
N ASP A 559 19.54 13.72 11.27
CA ASP A 559 19.39 14.95 10.51
C ASP A 559 18.94 16.11 11.40
N ILE A 560 19.46 17.32 11.18
CA ILE A 560 19.09 18.50 11.96
C ILE A 560 17.61 18.87 11.85
N ASN A 561 16.95 18.45 10.76
CA ASN A 561 15.53 18.69 10.53
C ASN A 561 14.62 17.63 11.19
N ALA A 562 15.20 16.56 11.78
CA ALA A 562 14.44 15.55 12.49
C ALA A 562 13.79 16.14 13.75
N THR A 563 12.47 16.02 13.86
CA THR A 563 11.71 16.56 14.99
C THR A 563 11.80 15.61 16.18
N ILE A 564 12.69 15.90 17.13
CA ILE A 564 12.99 15.05 18.29
C ILE A 564 12.61 15.79 19.59
N ASP A 565 11.56 15.33 20.27
CA ASP A 565 10.98 16.00 21.45
C ASP A 565 10.33 15.02 22.45
N GLY A 566 10.38 15.32 23.75
CA GLY A 566 9.72 14.58 24.83
C GLY A 566 10.21 13.14 25.07
N ASN A 567 11.20 12.65 24.32
CA ASN A 567 11.68 11.27 24.41
C ASN A 567 12.43 11.02 25.73
N ILE A 568 12.45 9.77 26.21
CA ILE A 568 12.89 9.40 27.56
C ILE A 568 13.79 8.16 27.52
N ALA A 569 14.88 8.18 28.30
CA ALA A 569 15.74 7.05 28.64
C ALA A 569 15.81 6.94 30.18
N GLU A 570 15.00 6.09 30.80
CA GLU A 570 14.82 6.10 32.26
C GLU A 570 16.04 5.58 33.03
N GLY A 571 16.77 4.62 32.45
CA GLY A 571 17.82 3.86 33.13
C GLY A 571 19.16 4.61 33.27
N ASP A 572 19.38 5.64 32.46
CA ASP A 572 20.53 6.55 32.56
C ASP A 572 20.17 7.98 32.99
N GLY A 573 18.92 8.23 33.39
CA GLY A 573 18.48 9.54 33.86
C GLY A 573 18.20 10.57 32.75
N ASN A 574 17.97 10.09 31.51
CA ASN A 574 17.82 10.86 30.26
C ASN A 574 19.14 11.34 29.61
N ASP A 575 20.29 10.85 30.05
CA ASP A 575 21.60 11.12 29.42
C ASP A 575 21.67 10.63 27.95
N SER A 576 20.79 9.69 27.56
CA SER A 576 20.64 9.22 26.16
C SER A 576 19.23 9.36 25.58
N SER A 577 18.47 10.39 26.00
CA SER A 577 17.07 10.54 25.56
C SER A 577 16.87 10.68 24.05
N VAL A 578 17.91 11.04 23.28
CA VAL A 578 17.91 10.89 21.83
C VAL A 578 18.57 9.57 21.43
N TYR A 579 19.86 9.36 21.68
CA TYR A 579 20.49 8.07 21.36
C TYR A 579 21.53 7.60 22.36
N ASN A 580 21.71 6.28 22.45
CA ASN A 580 22.92 5.64 22.99
C ASN A 580 23.50 4.66 21.96
N THR A 581 24.84 4.63 21.87
CA THR A 581 25.57 3.62 21.11
C THR A 581 26.62 2.93 21.98
N VAL A 582 26.50 1.62 22.13
CA VAL A 582 27.42 0.77 22.90
C VAL A 582 28.11 -0.23 21.98
N SER A 583 29.44 -0.29 22.06
CA SER A 583 30.25 -1.36 21.46
C SER A 583 31.06 -2.02 22.57
N SER A 584 31.03 -3.36 22.70
CA SER A 584 31.64 -4.05 23.85
C SER A 584 33.13 -3.74 24.01
N GLY A 585 33.52 -3.19 25.16
CA GLY A 585 34.91 -2.82 25.45
C GLY A 585 35.34 -1.43 24.96
N ALA A 586 34.44 -0.64 24.37
CA ALA A 586 34.63 0.78 24.10
C ALA A 586 33.78 1.64 25.06
N SER A 587 34.03 2.95 25.08
CA SER A 587 33.10 3.92 25.65
C SER A 587 31.80 3.99 24.82
N SER A 588 30.69 4.34 25.47
CA SER A 588 29.49 4.78 24.76
C SER A 588 29.69 6.16 24.10
N ASP A 589 28.97 6.39 23.01
CA ASP A 589 28.62 7.74 22.52
C ASP A 589 27.09 7.83 22.65
N SER A 590 26.60 8.88 23.33
CA SER A 590 25.19 9.19 23.54
C SER A 590 24.92 10.69 23.30
N ILE A 591 23.65 11.07 23.19
CA ILE A 591 23.23 12.47 23.26
C ILE A 591 21.87 12.61 23.95
N SER A 592 21.75 13.62 24.80
CA SER A 592 20.49 14.04 25.43
C SER A 592 19.71 15.02 24.54
N GLN A 593 18.40 15.19 24.80
CA GLN A 593 17.58 16.19 24.10
C GLN A 593 18.12 17.62 24.30
N PHE A 594 18.61 17.94 25.50
CA PHE A 594 19.19 19.26 25.80
C PHE A 594 20.44 19.59 24.95
N GLU A 595 21.25 18.59 24.62
CA GLU A 595 22.39 18.75 23.71
C GLU A 595 21.96 18.75 22.24
N TRP A 596 20.88 18.05 21.89
CA TRP A 596 20.29 18.07 20.55
C TRP A 596 19.71 19.45 20.20
N GLU A 597 18.96 20.05 21.11
CA GLU A 597 18.37 21.41 20.99
C GLU A 597 19.41 22.53 20.79
N GLN A 598 20.69 22.27 21.12
CA GLN A 598 21.79 23.21 20.92
C GLN A 598 22.49 23.07 19.56
N ARG A 599 22.10 22.09 18.73
CA ARG A 599 22.73 21.84 17.44
C ARG A 599 22.20 22.79 16.36
N THR A 600 23.07 23.05 15.38
CA THR A 600 22.74 23.74 14.12
C THR A 600 23.12 22.93 12.88
N THR A 601 23.57 21.68 13.07
CA THR A 601 24.00 20.75 12.01
C THR A 601 23.74 19.30 12.43
N SER A 602 23.45 18.44 11.46
CA SER A 602 23.16 17.01 11.67
C SER A 602 24.27 16.31 12.47
N LYS A 603 23.92 15.37 13.37
CA LYS A 603 24.93 14.51 14.03
C LYS A 603 25.28 13.40 13.06
N VAL A 604 26.54 13.37 12.63
CA VAL A 604 27.11 12.22 11.90
C VAL A 604 27.97 11.42 12.87
N ILE A 605 27.82 10.09 12.85
CA ILE A 605 28.63 9.14 13.62
C ILE A 605 29.32 8.21 12.62
N ASN A 606 30.64 8.04 12.76
CA ASN A 606 31.49 7.29 11.82
C ASN A 606 31.32 7.81 10.36
N PRO A 607 31.81 9.04 10.07
CA PRO A 607 31.40 9.88 8.95
C PRO A 607 31.94 9.49 7.56
#